data_AF-T0XZX9-F1
#
_entry.id   AF-T0XZX9-F1
#
_cell.length_a   1.000
_cell.length_b   1.000
_cell.length_c   1.000
_cell.angle_alpha   90.00
_cell.angle_beta   90.00
_cell.angle_gamma   90.00
#
_symmetry.space_group_name_H-M   'P 1'
#
loop_
_entity.id
_entity.type
_entity.pdbx_description
1 polymer ?
#
loop_
_entity_poly.entity_id
_entity_poly.type
_entity_poly.pdbx_seq_one_letter_code
_entity_poly.pdbx_strand_id
1 'polypeptide(L)' 'FASPTRAKSAPDEAGVLPEFAGVMVHDRLAMYFKYDKATHAICLAHILRELELIGIR' A
#
# COMPACT_ATOMS: atom_id res chain seq x y z
N PHE A 1 -17.06 5.99 -4.94
CA PHE A 1 -17.30 4.67 -4.34
C PHE A 1 -16.02 3.84 -4.45
N ALA A 2 -15.75 2.94 -3.50
CA ALA A 2 -14.59 2.04 -3.63
C ALA A 2 -14.81 1.05 -4.78
N SER A 3 -13.76 0.72 -5.52
CA SER A 3 -13.84 -0.30 -6.59
C SER A 3 -14.29 -1.65 -6.02
N PRO A 4 -15.18 -2.39 -6.70
CA PRO A 4 -15.66 -3.70 -6.26
C PRO A 4 -14.55 -4.74 -6.03
N THR A 5 -13.46 -4.67 -6.79
CA THR A 5 -12.37 -5.65 -6.67
C THR A 5 -11.53 -5.43 -5.42
N ARG A 6 -11.44 -4.18 -4.92
CA ARG A 6 -10.53 -3.74 -3.84
C ARG A 6 -9.11 -4.30 -3.98
N ALA A 7 -8.72 -4.58 -5.22
CA ALA A 7 -7.47 -5.24 -5.61
C ALA A 7 -6.69 -4.31 -6.55
N LYS A 8 -5.54 -4.79 -7.05
CA LYS A 8 -4.64 -4.03 -7.93
C LYS A 8 -5.34 -3.33 -9.10
N SER A 9 -6.40 -3.92 -9.67
CA SER A 9 -7.13 -3.31 -10.78
C SER A 9 -7.70 -1.93 -10.43
N ALA A 10 -8.06 -1.68 -9.17
CA ALA A 10 -8.64 -0.41 -8.75
C ALA A 10 -7.66 0.78 -8.86
N PRO A 11 -6.45 0.73 -8.25
CA PRO A 11 -5.44 1.76 -8.48
C PRO A 11 -4.88 1.78 -9.92
N ASP A 12 -4.93 0.65 -10.64
CA ASP A 12 -4.56 0.62 -12.06
C ASP A 12 -5.56 1.43 -12.92
N GLU A 13 -6.87 1.23 -12.72
CA GLU A 13 -7.94 2.01 -13.36
C GLU A 13 -7.87 3.50 -13.01
N ALA A 14 -7.42 3.82 -11.79
CA ALA A 14 -7.18 5.19 -11.37
C ALA A 14 -5.95 5.84 -12.05
N GLY A 15 -5.06 5.05 -12.68
CA GLY A 15 -3.95 5.53 -13.49
C GLY A 15 -2.76 6.11 -12.71
N VAL A 16 -2.68 5.90 -11.39
CA VAL A 16 -1.70 6.61 -10.53
C VAL A 16 -0.51 5.76 -10.08
N LEU A 17 -0.67 4.43 -9.95
CA LEU A 17 0.38 3.54 -9.43
C LEU A 17 1.22 2.80 -10.49
N PRO A 18 0.69 2.39 -11.66
CA PRO A 18 1.43 1.55 -12.62
C PRO A 18 2.77 2.12 -13.09
N GLU A 19 2.88 3.45 -13.20
CA GLU A 19 4.07 4.14 -13.71
C GLU A 19 4.93 4.77 -12.60
N PHE A 20 4.51 4.63 -11.34
CA PHE A 20 5.27 5.19 -10.23
C PHE A 20 6.54 4.37 -9.99
N ALA A 21 7.71 5.02 -10.08
CA ALA A 21 9.03 4.39 -9.92
C ALA A 21 9.81 4.89 -8.69
N GLY A 22 9.19 5.70 -7.84
CA GLY A 22 9.79 6.20 -6.60
C GLY A 22 9.70 5.20 -5.44
N VAL A 23 9.76 5.73 -4.21
CA VAL A 23 9.51 4.94 -2.99
C VAL A 23 8.02 4.93 -2.66
N MET A 24 7.38 3.76 -2.79
CA MET A 24 5.99 3.57 -2.43
C MET A 24 5.90 3.16 -0.96
N VAL A 25 5.56 4.12 -0.10
CA VAL A 25 5.25 3.85 1.31
C VAL A 25 3.78 3.41 1.40
N HIS A 26 3.52 2.15 1.79
CA HIS A 26 2.16 1.61 1.80
C HIS A 26 1.82 0.80 3.05
N ASP A 27 0.53 0.58 3.26
CA ASP A 27 -0.12 -0.10 4.39
C ASP A 27 -0.05 -1.64 4.30
N ARG A 28 0.99 -2.19 3.66
CA ARG A 28 1.26 -3.63 3.47
C ARG A 28 0.13 -4.46 2.82
N LEU A 29 -0.89 -3.89 2.19
CA LEU A 29 -1.83 -4.69 1.38
C LEU A 29 -1.07 -5.42 0.27
N ALA A 30 -1.35 -6.71 0.09
CA ALA A 30 -0.60 -7.61 -0.80
C ALA A 30 -0.54 -7.13 -2.27
N MET A 31 -1.53 -6.34 -2.71
CA MET A 31 -1.58 -5.82 -4.07
C MET A 31 -0.45 -4.85 -4.39
N TYR A 32 0.06 -4.10 -3.41
CA TYR A 32 1.08 -3.09 -3.65
C TYR A 32 2.42 -3.69 -4.07
N PHE A 33 2.76 -4.87 -3.54
CA PHE A 33 3.99 -5.61 -3.91
C PHE A 33 4.02 -6.10 -5.36
N LYS A 34 2.94 -5.89 -6.13
CA LYS A 34 2.86 -6.19 -7.57
C LYS A 34 3.28 -5.00 -8.45
N TYR A 35 3.66 -3.87 -7.88
CA TYR A 35 4.20 -2.70 -8.61
C TYR A 35 5.73 -2.74 -8.61
N ASP A 36 6.29 -3.55 -9.50
CA ASP A 36 7.71 -3.84 -9.61
C ASP A 36 8.61 -2.64 -9.96
N LYS A 37 8.07 -1.60 -10.59
CA LYS A 37 8.80 -0.36 -10.88
C LYS A 37 9.13 0.45 -9.63
N ALA A 38 8.34 0.30 -8.56
CA ALA A 38 8.52 1.07 -7.34
C ALA A 38 9.50 0.39 -6.38
N THR A 39 10.26 1.20 -5.62
CA THR A 39 10.90 0.71 -4.40
C THR A 39 9.86 0.64 -3.28
N HIS A 40 9.76 -0.47 -2.58
CA HIS A 40 8.74 -0.65 -1.54
C HIS A 40 9.25 -0.26 -0.15
N ALA A 41 8.41 0.46 0.60
CA ALA A 41 8.58 0.71 2.02
C ALA A 41 7.25 0.48 2.75
N ILE A 42 7.31 -0.13 3.93
CA ILE A 42 6.11 -0.32 4.76
C ILE A 42 5.89 0.93 5.60
N CYS A 43 4.65 1.40 5.64
CA CYS A 43 4.26 2.55 6.44
C CYS A 43 4.37 2.22 7.93
N LEU A 44 5.40 2.74 8.59
CA LEU A 44 5.62 2.51 10.03
C LEU A 44 4.48 3.07 10.89
N ALA A 45 3.82 4.15 10.48
CA ALA A 45 2.66 4.67 11.21
C ALA A 45 1.52 3.65 11.31
N HIS A 46 1.28 2.87 10.24
CA HIS A 46 0.33 1.75 10.28
C HIS A 46 0.78 0.67 11.24
N ILE A 47 2.06 0.28 11.21
CA ILE A 47 2.60 -0.73 12.13
C ILE A 47 2.48 -0.26 13.58
N LEU A 48 2.90 0.97 13.90
CA LEU A 48 2.85 1.52 15.26
C LEU A 48 1.41 1.53 15.79
N ARG A 49 0.43 1.89 14.96
CA ARG A 49 -0.98 1.84 15.37
C ARG A 49 -1.44 0.43 15.73
N GLU A 50 -1.06 -0.58 14.95
CA GLU A 50 -1.41 -1.99 15.26
C GLU A 50 -0.67 -2.51 16.50
N LEU A 51 0.60 -2.10 16.69
CA LEU A 51 1.40 -2.45 17.87
C LEU A 51 0.87 -1.79 19.14
N GLU A 52 0.38 -0.55 19.04
CA GLU A 52 -0.21 0.16 20.17
C GLU A 52 -1.45 -0.56 20.71
N LEU A 53 -2.24 -1.20 19.84
CA LEU A 53 -3.40 -2.00 20.24
C LEU A 53 -3.04 -3.20 21.13
N ILE A 54 -1.78 -3.66 21.08
CA ILE A 54 -1.26 -4.73 21.94
C ILE A 54 -0.29 -4.21 23.01
N GLY A 55 -0.27 -2.89 23.25
CA GLY A 55 0.50 -2.25 24.32
C GLY A 55 1.97 -1.99 24.00
N ILE A 56 2.38 -2.09 22.74
CA ILE A 56 3.75 -1.76 22.30
C ILE A 56 3.76 -0.31 21.79
N ARG A 57 4.59 0.54 22.40
CA ARG A 57 4.75 1.97 22.08
C ARG A 57 6.22 2.33 21.89
#